data_AF-A0A6B2GEH5-F1
#
_entry.id   AF-A0A6B2GEH5-F1
#
_cell.length_a   1.000
_cell.length_b   1.000
_cell.length_c   1.000
_cell.angle_alpha   90.00
_cell.angle_beta   90.00
_cell.angle_gamma   90.00
#
_symmetry.space_group_name_H-M   'P 1'
#
loop_
_entity.id
_entity.type
_entity.pdbx_description
1 polymer ?
#
loop_
_entity_poly.entity_id
_entity_poly.type
_entity_poly.pdbx_seq_one_letter_code
_entity_poly.pdbx_strand_id
1 'polypeptide(L)'
;SCKKNILVLNTHLYYAPTADDVRLVQANVILNYITWLRNYINQNNPQKESPALILIGDWNSTPGSSAVELILTRAIQHTAEVLPDSQHASLFKSVPYLFSAT
;
A
#
# COMPACT_ATOMS: atom_id res chain seq x y z
N SER A 1 9.30 -14.62 -28.31
CA SER A 1 8.26 -14.63 -27.25
C SER A 1 8.69 -13.68 -26.15
N CYS A 2 7.96 -12.58 -25.92
CA CYS A 2 8.22 -11.67 -24.81
C CYS A 2 7.76 -12.34 -23.51
N LYS A 3 8.68 -12.60 -22.57
CA LYS A 3 8.35 -13.18 -21.27
C LYS A 3 7.75 -12.09 -20.38
N LYS A 4 6.49 -12.25 -19.98
CA LYS A 4 5.82 -11.37 -19.02
C LYS A 4 6.06 -11.88 -17.60
N ASN A 5 6.44 -10.97 -16.71
CA ASN A 5 6.63 -11.28 -15.29
C ASN A 5 5.37 -10.94 -14.50
N ILE A 6 5.04 -11.77 -13.52
CA ILE A 6 3.99 -11.51 -12.55
C ILE A 6 4.63 -11.50 -11.17
N LEU A 7 4.35 -10.44 -10.42
CA LEU A 7 4.71 -10.27 -9.03
C LEU A 7 3.50 -10.66 -8.17
N VAL A 8 3.64 -11.69 -7.35
CA VAL A 8 2.58 -12.17 -6.46
C VAL A 8 2.98 -11.85 -5.01
N LEU A 9 2.18 -11.03 -4.34
CA LEU A 9 2.35 -10.72 -2.91
C LEU A 9 1.18 -11.29 -2.14
N ASN A 10 1.48 -11.91 -1.01
CA ASN A 10 0.50 -12.39 -0.05
C ASN A 10 0.74 -11.70 1.30
N THR A 11 -0.32 -11.32 2.00
CA THR A 11 -0.23 -10.66 3.31
C THR A 11 -1.26 -11.20 4.30
N HIS A 12 -1.01 -10.96 5.59
CA HIS A 12 -1.96 -11.14 6.66
C HIS A 12 -1.78 -9.99 7.66
N LEU A 13 -2.70 -9.02 7.65
CA LEU A 13 -2.59 -7.82 8.47
C LEU A 13 -2.98 -8.06 9.93
N TYR A 14 -2.66 -7.10 10.81
CA TYR A 14 -2.96 -7.22 12.23
C TYR A 14 -4.47 -7.35 12.51
N TYR A 15 -4.83 -8.33 13.35
CA TYR A 15 -6.21 -8.81 13.49
C TYR A 15 -7.10 -8.00 14.44
N ALA A 16 -6.53 -7.22 15.36
CA ALA A 16 -7.30 -6.61 16.44
C ALA A 16 -8.33 -5.61 15.86
N PRO A 17 -9.64 -5.74 16.12
CA PRO A 17 -10.67 -4.93 15.46
C PRO A 17 -10.46 -3.42 15.59
N THR A 18 -9.89 -2.96 16.72
CA THR A 18 -9.66 -1.54 17.02
C THR A 18 -8.37 -0.94 16.44
N ALA A 19 -7.57 -1.72 15.72
CA ALA A 19 -6.24 -1.33 15.27
C ALA A 19 -6.20 -0.94 13.77
N ASP A 20 -7.12 -0.06 13.35
CA ASP A 20 -7.20 0.42 11.96
C ASP A 20 -5.97 1.24 11.56
N ASP A 21 -5.41 1.99 12.49
CA ASP A 21 -4.16 2.75 12.34
C ASP A 21 -2.96 1.84 12.03
N VAL A 22 -2.83 0.71 12.73
CA VAL A 22 -1.78 -0.29 12.48
C VAL A 22 -1.93 -0.87 11.08
N ARG A 23 -3.15 -1.26 10.69
CA ARG A 23 -3.41 -1.80 9.35
C ARG A 23 -3.16 -0.76 8.26
N LEU A 24 -3.47 0.51 8.51
CA LEU A 24 -3.19 1.61 7.60
C LEU A 24 -1.68 1.79 7.38
N VAL A 25 -0.90 1.77 8.46
CA VAL A 25 0.57 1.80 8.39
C VAL A 25 1.10 0.58 7.62
N GLN A 26 0.58 -0.61 7.88
CA GLN A 26 0.97 -1.82 7.16
C GLN A 26 0.65 -1.74 5.66
N ALA A 27 -0.54 -1.23 5.30
CA ALA A 27 -0.93 -1.01 3.90
C ALA A 27 0.02 -0.02 3.19
N ASN A 28 0.40 1.06 3.87
CA ASN A 28 1.40 2.00 3.37
C ASN A 28 2.77 1.33 3.15
N VAL A 29 3.27 0.57 4.12
CA VAL A 29 4.53 -0.17 4.00
C VAL A 29 4.49 -1.13 2.80
N ILE A 30 3.38 -1.83 2.58
CA ILE A 30 3.18 -2.72 1.42
C ILE A 30 3.29 -1.93 0.10
N LEU A 31 2.63 -0.77 -0.03
CA LEU A 31 2.69 0.06 -1.23
C LEU A 31 4.10 0.59 -1.52
N ASN A 32 4.80 1.03 -0.48
CA ASN A 32 6.20 1.46 -0.57
C ASN A 32 7.09 0.31 -1.05
N TYR A 33 6.92 -0.88 -0.46
CA TYR A 33 7.68 -2.06 -0.83
C TYR A 33 7.42 -2.50 -2.28
N ILE A 34 6.17 -2.50 -2.73
CA ILE A 34 5.82 -2.81 -4.13
C ILE A 34 6.47 -1.82 -5.09
N THR A 35 6.47 -0.53 -4.74
CA THR A 35 7.08 0.52 -5.57
C THR A 35 8.59 0.33 -5.67
N TRP A 36 9.25 0.12 -4.53
CA TRP A 36 10.68 -0.18 -4.47
C TRP A 36 11.03 -1.44 -5.27
N LEU A 37 10.26 -2.53 -5.09
CA LEU A 37 10.52 -3.81 -5.74
C LEU A 37 10.34 -3.72 -7.26
N ARG A 38 9.32 -3.01 -7.74
CA ARG A 38 9.15 -2.74 -9.18
C ARG A 38 10.32 -1.94 -9.75
N ASN A 39 10.75 -0.90 -9.05
CA ASN A 39 11.91 -0.09 -9.47
C ASN A 39 13.18 -0.95 -9.55
N TYR A 40 13.44 -1.76 -8.52
CA TYR A 40 14.55 -2.68 -8.47
C TYR A 40 14.51 -3.68 -9.65
N ILE A 41 13.36 -4.31 -9.92
CA ILE A 41 13.21 -5.27 -11.02
C ILE A 41 13.44 -4.60 -12.37
N ASN A 42 12.85 -3.42 -12.59
CA ASN A 42 12.96 -2.66 -13.85
C ASN A 42 14.41 -2.21 -14.09
N GLN A 43 15.12 -1.73 -13.06
CA GLN A 43 16.53 -1.34 -13.14
C GLN A 43 17.44 -2.51 -13.53
N ASN A 44 17.17 -3.70 -13.00
CA ASN A 44 17.93 -4.90 -13.31
C ASN A 44 17.48 -5.60 -14.60
N ASN A 45 16.37 -5.17 -15.22
CA ASN A 45 15.83 -5.75 -16.46
C ASN A 45 15.23 -4.66 -17.38
N PRO A 46 16.01 -3.66 -17.83
CA PRO A 46 15.46 -2.48 -18.52
C PRO A 46 14.79 -2.79 -19.87
N GLN A 47 15.09 -3.93 -20.48
CA GLN A 47 14.45 -4.37 -21.73
C GLN A 47 13.15 -5.17 -21.53
N LYS A 48 12.70 -5.38 -20.28
CA LYS A 48 11.47 -6.11 -19.97
C LYS A 48 10.37 -5.14 -19.54
N GLU A 49 9.13 -5.50 -19.87
CA GLU A 49 7.95 -4.84 -19.32
C GLU A 49 7.94 -4.93 -17.79
N SER A 50 7.40 -3.89 -17.14
CA SER A 50 7.23 -3.89 -15.69
C SER A 50 6.27 -5.01 -15.27
N PRO A 51 6.56 -5.73 -14.16
CA PRO A 51 5.74 -6.88 -13.79
C PRO A 51 4.30 -6.50 -13.43
N ALA A 52 3.35 -7.30 -13.92
CA ALA A 52 1.98 -7.27 -13.42
C ALA A 52 1.96 -7.65 -11.94
N LEU A 53 1.00 -7.14 -11.17
CA LEU A 53 0.91 -7.38 -9.72
C LEU A 53 -0.38 -8.15 -9.41
N ILE A 54 -0.24 -9.21 -8.61
CA ILE A 54 -1.33 -9.86 -7.89
C ILE A 54 -1.04 -9.65 -6.41
N LEU A 55 -1.92 -8.93 -5.72
CA LEU A 55 -1.84 -8.71 -4.29
C LEU A 55 -3.04 -9.40 -3.63
N ILE A 56 -2.76 -10.39 -2.79
CA ILE A 56 -3.74 -11.20 -2.09
C ILE A 56 -3.45 -11.20 -0.59
N GLY A 57 -4.40 -11.65 0.21
CA GLY A 57 -4.18 -11.83 1.63
C GLY A 57 -5.43 -11.61 2.48
N ASP A 58 -5.25 -11.84 3.78
CA ASP A 58 -6.21 -11.46 4.79
C ASP A 58 -5.88 -10.05 5.30
N TRP A 59 -6.75 -9.10 4.99
CA TRP A 59 -6.53 -7.69 5.32
C TRP A 59 -7.03 -7.33 6.71
N ASN A 60 -7.77 -8.23 7.38
CA ASN A 60 -8.48 -7.94 8.63
C ASN A 60 -9.20 -6.57 8.58
N SER A 61 -9.77 -6.24 7.41
CA SER A 61 -10.32 -4.94 7.05
C SER A 61 -11.58 -5.12 6.23
N THR A 62 -12.55 -4.22 6.43
CA THR A 62 -13.75 -4.15 5.60
C THR A 62 -13.50 -3.27 4.37
N PRO A 63 -14.33 -3.37 3.31
CA PRO A 63 -14.19 -2.51 2.12
C PRO A 63 -14.22 -1.01 2.37
N GLY A 64 -14.77 -0.55 3.51
CA GLY A 64 -14.84 0.85 3.90
C GLY A 64 -13.68 1.34 4.78
N SER A 65 -12.67 0.51 5.07
CA SER A 65 -11.54 0.92 5.91
C SER A 65 -10.54 1.78 5.13
N SER A 66 -9.83 2.66 5.85
CA SER A 66 -8.78 3.51 5.26
C SER A 66 -7.63 2.69 4.66
N ALA A 67 -7.35 1.50 5.19
CA ALA A 67 -6.33 0.60 4.63
C ALA A 67 -6.73 0.10 3.22
N VAL A 68 -8.01 -0.25 3.02
CA VAL A 68 -8.53 -0.68 1.71
C VAL A 68 -8.61 0.51 0.75
N GLU A 69 -9.10 1.66 1.21
CA GLU A 69 -9.13 2.90 0.44
C GLU A 69 -7.73 3.26 -0.08
N LEU A 70 -6.72 3.19 0.79
CA LEU A 70 -5.33 3.50 0.47
C LEU A 70 -4.77 2.59 -0.62
N ILE A 71 -5.04 1.28 -0.54
CA ILE A 71 -4.56 0.30 -1.52
C ILE A 71 -5.19 0.51 -2.89
N LEU A 72 -6.50 0.80 -2.93
CA LEU A 72 -7.25 0.94 -4.18
C LEU A 72 -7.01 2.29 -4.86
N THR A 73 -6.91 3.37 -4.10
CA THR A 73 -6.89 4.74 -4.64
C THR A 73 -5.52 5.40 -4.58
N ARG A 74 -4.60 4.88 -3.76
CA ARG A 74 -3.35 5.56 -3.36
C ARG A 74 -3.57 6.92 -2.71
N ALA A 75 -4.74 7.14 -2.12
CA ALA A 75 -5.12 8.34 -1.40
C ALA A 75 -5.94 7.95 -0.15
N ILE A 76 -6.09 8.90 0.75
CA ILE A 76 -6.98 8.77 1.92
C ILE A 76 -7.77 10.08 1.97
N GLN A 77 -9.09 9.99 1.83
CA GLN A 77 -9.99 11.14 1.90
C GLN A 77 -10.44 11.39 3.35
N HIS A 78 -10.60 10.32 4.14
CA HIS A 78 -11.00 10.40 5.54
C HIS A 78 -9.80 10.65 6.46
N THR A 79 -9.44 11.91 6.65
CA THR A 79 -8.21 12.33 7.34
C THR A 79 -8.36 12.61 8.84
N ALA A 80 -9.57 12.70 9.41
CA ALA A 80 -9.72 13.25 10.76
C ALA A 80 -9.63 12.25 11.94
N GLU A 81 -9.94 10.95 11.75
CA GLU A 81 -10.05 10.01 12.88
C GLU A 81 -9.01 8.87 12.90
N VAL A 82 -8.32 8.59 11.79
CA VAL A 82 -7.45 7.40 11.65
C VAL A 82 -5.98 7.77 11.41
N LEU A 83 -5.64 9.07 11.37
CA LEU A 83 -4.24 9.46 11.28
C LEU A 83 -3.55 9.04 12.59
N PRO A 84 -2.51 8.21 12.51
CA PRO A 84 -1.78 7.84 13.70
C PRO A 84 -1.15 9.11 14.30
N ASP A 85 -1.01 9.12 15.63
CA ASP A 85 -0.40 10.22 16.38
C ASP A 85 0.83 10.79 15.65
N SER A 86 1.11 12.08 15.85
CA SER A 86 2.14 12.87 15.15
C SER A 86 3.49 12.16 14.89
N GLN A 87 3.85 11.12 15.66
CA GLN A 87 4.98 10.23 15.43
C GLN A 87 4.96 9.47 14.08
N HIS A 88 3.81 9.00 13.62
CA HIS A 88 3.73 8.12 12.44
C HIS A 88 3.41 8.86 11.13
N ALA A 89 3.07 10.15 11.19
CA ALA A 89 2.84 10.98 10.02
C ALA A 89 4.04 11.02 9.06
N SER A 90 5.26 10.81 9.58
CA SER A 90 6.50 10.70 8.78
C SER A 90 6.48 9.54 7.78
N LEU A 91 5.80 8.43 8.12
CA LEU A 91 5.72 7.23 7.27
C LEU A 91 4.88 7.49 6.00
N PHE A 92 4.00 8.47 6.03
CA PHE A 92 3.13 8.83 4.90
C PHE A 92 3.71 9.96 4.03
N LYS A 93 4.95 10.41 4.26
CA LYS A 93 5.57 11.48 3.44
C LYS A 93 6.27 10.96 2.17
N SER A 94 6.48 9.65 2.05
CA SER A 94 7.32 9.05 0.99
C SER A 94 6.59 8.74 -0.32
N VAL A 95 5.25 8.80 -0.34
CA VAL A 95 4.43 8.57 -1.53
C VAL A 95 3.53 9.80 -1.72
N PRO A 96 3.35 10.31 -2.94
CA PRO A 96 2.45 11.43 -3.17
C PRO A 96 1.01 10.99 -2.91
N TYR A 97 0.55 11.15 -1.67
CA TYR A 97 -0.86 11.02 -1.33
C TYR A 97 -1.57 12.32 -1.72
N LEU A 98 -2.69 12.18 -2.40
CA LEU A 98 -3.67 13.27 -2.49
C LEU A 98 -4.44 13.27 -1.18
N PHE A 99 -3.97 14.04 -0.21
CA PHE A 99 -4.81 14.42 0.93
C PHE A 99 -5.84 15.42 0.41
N SER A 100 -7.08 15.00 0.23
CA SER A 100 -8.17 15.96 0.03
C SER A 100 -8.47 16.60 1.37
N ALA A 101 -7.97 17.82 1.59
CA ALA A 101 -8.48 18.66 2.65
C ALA A 101 -9.90 19.06 2.28
N THR A 102 -10.90 18.59 3.04
CA THR A 102 -12.24 19.17 3.06
C THR A 102 -12.31 20.23 4.14
#